data_AF-A0AAW0TIC8-F1
#
_entry.id   AF-A0AAW0TIC8-F1
#
_cell.length_a   1.000
_cell.length_b   1.000
_cell.length_c   1.000
_cell.angle_alpha   90.00
_cell.angle_beta   90.00
_cell.angle_gamma   90.00
#
_symmetry.space_group_name_H-M   'P 1'
#
loop_
_entity.id
_entity.type
_entity.pdbx_description
1 polymer ?
#
loop_
_entity_poly.entity_id
_entity_poly.type
_entity_poly.pdbx_seq_one_letter_code
_entity_poly.pdbx_strand_id
1 'polypeptide(L)'
;MASRRRTYSSGSDASDRFISINERPVDDISLEFFYKSHTITLLIVIISGLIYFAFTRDENESIQSNIQAGLVAMVFFFLIISIMAFPNGPFTRPHPAVWRIVFGLSILYMLLLLFIIFQDYRTVRSMFEWLFPELKNFTIDMDKGEWGEKCDDLSLSRLWESIDFFCFAHFAGWAMKTLLVRHYGILWTISVMWEITEIAFSHLLPNFIECWWDAIILDVLLCNGFGIWFGMQVCHLMEMRYYNWESIKDIQTTTGKLKRAVLQFTPESWTAMRWLDPACTYMRFLAVSQLVVFWQLSELNTFFLKHIFQMPPSHPLVFIRIFLLGAMSAPTIRQYYSYVTDPRCKRVGTQCWVYGLCMCIESLICIKFGADIFQHTQIRNIILWILVQAAMSVMCVYVCVTYHRWQRRRQIKKDDSVDDETEVEEKVNSYIQSLPRKTVTLSTPEDEDSDDEGEDAASKVPRRRKNHHHLRRGNRLDQ
;
A
#
# COMPACT_ATOMS: atom_id res chain seq x y z
N MET A 1 42.80 -28.18 -18.12
CA MET A 1 41.35 -28.08 -17.83
C MET A 1 41.01 -26.63 -17.52
N ALA A 2 40.50 -25.89 -18.51
CA ALA A 2 40.12 -24.50 -18.33
C ALA A 2 38.76 -24.42 -17.62
N SER A 3 38.72 -23.72 -16.49
CA SER A 3 37.50 -23.40 -15.75
C SER A 3 36.58 -22.55 -16.63
N ARG A 4 35.43 -23.11 -16.99
CA ARG A 4 34.38 -22.43 -17.75
C ARG A 4 33.73 -21.39 -16.85
N ARG A 5 34.12 -20.12 -17.02
CA ARG A 5 33.46 -18.97 -16.37
C ARG A 5 32.03 -18.90 -16.89
N ARG A 6 31.02 -19.15 -16.04
CA ARG A 6 29.61 -18.90 -16.38
C ARG A 6 29.44 -17.40 -16.61
N THR A 7 29.26 -17.00 -17.86
CA THR A 7 28.77 -15.66 -18.22
C THR A 7 27.29 -15.59 -17.86
N TYR A 8 26.95 -14.86 -16.79
CA TYR A 8 25.56 -14.50 -16.50
C TYR A 8 25.06 -13.56 -17.61
N SER A 9 23.99 -13.97 -18.28
CA SER A 9 23.28 -13.12 -19.22
C SER A 9 22.50 -12.06 -18.44
N SER A 10 22.64 -10.79 -18.81
CA SER A 10 21.79 -9.70 -18.28
C SER A 10 20.28 -9.99 -18.43
N GLY A 11 19.90 -10.83 -19.41
CA GLY A 11 18.52 -11.26 -19.63
C GLY A 11 17.98 -12.25 -18.60
N SER A 12 18.82 -13.10 -17.97
CA SER A 12 18.35 -14.03 -16.93
C SER A 12 17.98 -13.29 -15.64
N ASP A 13 18.81 -12.33 -15.20
CA ASP A 13 18.57 -11.61 -13.94
C ASP A 13 17.29 -10.77 -13.98
N ALA A 14 17.00 -10.12 -15.11
CA ALA A 14 15.79 -9.32 -15.28
C ALA A 14 14.53 -10.20 -15.35
N SER A 15 14.62 -11.36 -16.00
CA SER A 15 13.55 -12.35 -16.08
C SER A 15 13.26 -12.96 -14.71
N ASP A 16 14.29 -13.38 -13.98
CA ASP A 16 14.18 -13.97 -12.66
C ASP A 16 13.61 -12.97 -11.63
N ARG A 17 13.98 -11.69 -11.74
CA ARG A 17 13.40 -10.63 -10.91
C ARG A 17 11.93 -10.37 -11.25
N PHE A 18 11.56 -10.34 -12.54
CA PHE A 18 10.17 -10.19 -12.95
C PHE A 18 9.31 -11.36 -12.46
N ILE A 19 9.83 -12.59 -12.52
CA ILE A 19 9.20 -13.76 -11.92
C ILE A 19 9.07 -13.54 -10.41
N SER A 20 10.12 -13.12 -9.69
CA SER A 20 10.03 -12.89 -8.24
C SER A 20 9.00 -11.83 -7.81
N ILE A 21 8.69 -10.86 -8.68
CA ILE A 21 7.70 -9.80 -8.41
C ILE A 21 6.26 -10.29 -8.66
N ASN A 22 6.07 -11.21 -9.61
CA ASN A 22 4.76 -11.74 -9.97
C ASN A 22 4.46 -13.11 -9.34
N GLU A 23 5.48 -13.85 -8.92
CA GLU A 23 5.43 -15.22 -8.42
C GLU A 23 6.38 -15.36 -7.22
N ARG A 24 6.00 -14.75 -6.09
CA ARG A 24 6.78 -14.91 -4.87
C ARG A 24 6.62 -16.36 -4.35
N PRO A 25 7.73 -17.08 -4.08
CA PRO A 25 7.66 -18.38 -3.40
C PRO A 25 7.10 -18.19 -1.99
N VAL A 26 6.45 -19.24 -1.46
CA VAL A 26 5.98 -19.23 -0.08
C VAL A 26 6.98 -20.00 0.76
N ASP A 27 7.70 -19.27 1.59
CA ASP A 27 8.60 -19.84 2.58
C ASP A 27 7.82 -20.16 3.87
N ASP A 28 8.23 -21.19 4.62
CA ASP A 28 7.68 -21.60 5.92
C ASP A 28 6.16 -21.89 5.97
N ILE A 29 5.76 -23.01 5.35
CA ILE A 29 4.39 -23.51 5.34
C ILE A 29 3.98 -24.01 6.75
N SER A 30 3.10 -23.27 7.43
CA SER A 30 2.60 -23.62 8.77
C SER A 30 1.61 -24.79 8.77
N LEU A 31 0.85 -24.97 7.69
CA LEU A 31 -0.14 -26.04 7.51
C LEU A 31 -0.04 -26.60 6.09
N GLU A 32 0.75 -27.65 5.91
CA GLU A 32 1.00 -28.30 4.61
C GLU A 32 -0.29 -28.66 3.85
N PHE A 33 -1.37 -28.99 4.56
CA PHE A 33 -2.67 -29.27 3.98
C PHE A 33 -3.22 -28.13 3.11
N PHE A 34 -3.06 -26.87 3.54
CA PHE A 34 -3.58 -25.71 2.79
C PHE A 34 -2.73 -25.34 1.56
N TYR A 35 -1.49 -25.82 1.51
CA TYR A 35 -0.53 -25.51 0.45
C TYR A 35 -0.29 -26.68 -0.52
N LYS A 36 -0.72 -27.90 -0.16
CA LYS A 36 -0.69 -29.06 -1.05
C LYS A 36 -1.88 -29.02 -2.02
N SER A 37 -1.60 -28.88 -3.30
CA SER A 37 -2.62 -28.80 -4.34
C SER A 37 -3.27 -30.17 -4.59
N HIS A 38 -4.50 -30.37 -4.11
CA HIS A 38 -5.32 -31.55 -4.41
C HIS A 38 -6.14 -31.33 -5.69
N THR A 39 -5.45 -31.12 -6.82
CA THR A 39 -6.07 -30.67 -8.08
C THR A 39 -7.10 -31.65 -8.64
N ILE A 40 -6.84 -32.95 -8.57
CA ILE A 40 -7.78 -34.00 -9.04
C ILE A 40 -9.01 -34.08 -8.14
N THR A 41 -8.82 -34.05 -6.81
CA THR A 41 -9.94 -34.06 -5.86
C THR A 41 -10.84 -32.84 -6.04
N LEU A 42 -10.23 -31.66 -6.21
CA LEU A 42 -10.95 -30.43 -6.49
C LEU A 42 -11.70 -30.52 -7.82
N LEU A 43 -11.10 -31.05 -8.88
CA LEU A 43 -11.76 -31.28 -10.17
C LEU A 43 -12.98 -32.21 -10.04
N ILE A 44 -12.87 -33.31 -9.28
CA ILE A 44 -13.99 -34.22 -9.04
C ILE A 44 -15.13 -33.49 -8.33
N VAL A 45 -14.84 -32.75 -7.24
CA VAL A 45 -15.84 -31.97 -6.50
C VAL A 45 -16.52 -30.93 -7.40
N ILE A 46 -15.74 -30.25 -8.24
CA ILE A 46 -16.23 -29.28 -9.21
C ILE A 46 -17.18 -29.92 -10.22
N ILE A 47 -16.79 -31.05 -10.82
CA ILE A 47 -17.62 -31.77 -11.81
C ILE A 47 -18.88 -32.30 -11.14
N SER A 48 -18.77 -32.91 -9.96
CA SER A 48 -19.93 -33.40 -9.21
C SER A 48 -20.89 -32.28 -8.84
N GLY A 49 -20.38 -31.13 -8.40
CA GLY A 49 -21.18 -29.93 -8.14
C GLY A 49 -21.86 -29.41 -9.40
N LEU A 50 -21.15 -29.35 -10.54
CA LEU A 50 -21.73 -28.95 -11.82
C LEU A 50 -22.87 -29.88 -12.23
N ILE A 51 -22.66 -31.19 -12.16
CA ILE A 51 -23.68 -32.20 -12.47
C ILE A 51 -24.89 -32.01 -11.55
N TYR A 52 -24.68 -31.88 -10.25
CA TYR A 52 -25.77 -31.65 -9.31
C TYR A 52 -26.59 -30.42 -9.70
N PHE A 53 -25.97 -29.24 -9.79
CA PHE A 53 -26.69 -28.00 -10.11
C PHE A 53 -27.33 -28.00 -11.50
N ALA A 54 -26.69 -28.62 -12.49
CA ALA A 54 -27.23 -28.71 -13.84
C ALA A 54 -28.47 -29.59 -13.92
N PHE A 55 -28.57 -30.66 -13.12
CA PHE A 55 -29.67 -31.62 -13.20
C PHE A 55 -30.73 -31.48 -12.09
N THR A 56 -30.48 -30.71 -11.02
CA THR A 56 -31.46 -30.51 -9.94
C THR A 56 -32.19 -29.18 -10.00
N ARG A 57 -31.71 -28.21 -10.80
CA ARG A 57 -32.35 -26.89 -10.88
C ARG A 57 -33.57 -26.95 -11.80
N ASP A 58 -34.65 -26.29 -11.41
CA ASP A 58 -35.82 -26.15 -12.27
C ASP A 58 -35.53 -25.11 -13.37
N GLU A 59 -35.51 -25.58 -14.62
CA GLU A 59 -35.25 -24.73 -15.79
C GLU A 59 -36.49 -23.97 -16.27
N ASN A 60 -37.68 -24.34 -15.80
CA ASN A 60 -38.96 -23.80 -16.27
C ASN A 60 -39.41 -22.55 -15.50
N GLU A 61 -38.68 -22.14 -14.46
CA GLU A 61 -39.07 -21.04 -13.59
C GLU A 61 -39.04 -19.68 -14.30
N SER A 62 -37.88 -19.27 -14.84
CA SER A 62 -37.76 -18.05 -15.65
C SER A 62 -36.43 -17.98 -16.41
N ILE A 63 -36.44 -17.33 -17.58
CA ILE A 63 -35.22 -17.07 -18.37
C ILE A 63 -34.19 -16.26 -17.54
N GLN A 64 -34.65 -15.32 -16.72
CA GLN A 64 -33.80 -14.49 -15.87
C GLN A 64 -33.10 -15.33 -14.78
N SER A 65 -33.84 -16.20 -14.09
CA SER A 65 -33.27 -17.15 -13.11
C SER A 65 -32.21 -18.05 -13.77
N ASN A 66 -32.48 -18.51 -15.00
CA ASN A 66 -31.57 -19.36 -15.77
C ASN A 66 -30.26 -18.64 -16.10
N ILE A 67 -30.34 -17.40 -16.57
CA ILE A 67 -29.16 -16.57 -16.86
C ILE A 67 -28.38 -16.26 -15.58
N GLN A 68 -29.05 -15.89 -14.49
CA GLN A 68 -28.40 -15.58 -13.21
C GLN A 68 -27.63 -16.78 -12.66
N ALA A 69 -28.25 -17.96 -12.64
CA ALA A 69 -27.60 -19.20 -12.20
C ALA A 69 -26.37 -19.54 -13.05
N GLY A 70 -26.48 -19.39 -14.38
CA GLY A 70 -25.37 -19.57 -15.30
C GLY A 70 -24.20 -18.61 -15.04
N LEU A 71 -24.49 -17.32 -14.84
CA LEU A 71 -23.48 -16.30 -14.53
C LEU A 71 -22.78 -16.56 -13.19
N VAL A 72 -23.54 -16.91 -12.15
CA VAL A 72 -22.98 -17.26 -10.83
C VAL A 72 -22.07 -18.48 -10.94
N ALA A 73 -22.49 -19.51 -11.67
CA ALA A 73 -21.65 -20.69 -11.92
C ALA A 73 -20.38 -20.30 -12.70
N MET A 74 -20.47 -19.52 -13.78
CA MET A 74 -19.30 -19.06 -14.52
C MET A 74 -18.29 -18.32 -13.64
N VAL A 75 -18.76 -17.38 -12.80
CA VAL A 75 -17.89 -16.64 -11.86
C VAL A 75 -17.26 -17.59 -10.85
N PHE A 76 -18.04 -18.49 -10.24
CA PHE A 76 -17.54 -19.45 -9.26
C PHE A 76 -16.42 -20.34 -9.83
N PHE A 77 -16.63 -20.94 -11.00
CA PHE A 77 -15.64 -21.80 -11.64
C PHE A 77 -14.41 -21.01 -12.10
N PHE A 78 -14.60 -19.80 -12.61
CA PHE A 78 -13.48 -18.91 -12.94
C PHE A 78 -12.62 -18.60 -11.70
N LEU A 79 -13.24 -18.33 -10.54
CA LEU A 79 -12.49 -18.10 -9.31
C LEU A 79 -11.73 -19.34 -8.84
N ILE A 80 -12.26 -20.55 -9.06
CA ILE A 80 -11.48 -21.76 -8.75
C ILE A 80 -10.28 -21.90 -9.69
N ILE A 81 -10.47 -21.67 -10.99
CA ILE A 81 -9.37 -21.65 -11.96
C ILE A 81 -8.34 -20.59 -11.57
N SER A 82 -8.79 -19.43 -11.10
CA SER A 82 -7.90 -18.35 -10.63
C SER A 82 -6.99 -18.82 -9.50
N ILE A 83 -7.53 -19.56 -8.51
CA ILE A 83 -6.76 -20.11 -7.40
C ILE A 83 -5.72 -21.12 -7.90
N MET A 84 -6.03 -21.90 -8.93
CA MET A 84 -5.16 -22.98 -9.41
C MET A 84 -4.07 -22.48 -10.37
N ALA A 85 -4.44 -21.62 -11.31
CA ALA A 85 -3.62 -21.28 -12.47
C ALA A 85 -2.90 -19.94 -12.34
N PHE A 86 -3.42 -18.99 -11.56
CA PHE A 86 -2.82 -17.67 -11.50
C PHE A 86 -1.59 -17.62 -10.58
N PRO A 87 -0.63 -16.75 -10.91
CA PRO A 87 0.58 -16.60 -10.13
C PRO A 87 0.27 -15.99 -8.75
N ASN A 88 1.14 -16.22 -7.77
CA ASN A 88 0.94 -15.74 -6.38
C ASN A 88 0.87 -14.22 -6.25
N GLY A 89 1.42 -13.47 -7.21
CA GLY A 89 1.60 -12.04 -7.10
C GLY A 89 2.71 -11.66 -6.09
N PRO A 90 2.76 -10.37 -5.71
CA PRO A 90 3.77 -9.86 -4.78
C PRO A 90 3.49 -10.17 -3.30
N PHE A 91 2.29 -10.69 -2.99
CA PHE A 91 1.84 -10.97 -1.64
C PHE A 91 1.49 -12.44 -1.45
N THR A 92 1.91 -13.00 -0.33
CA THR A 92 1.75 -14.41 0.05
C THR A 92 0.77 -14.61 1.20
N ARG A 93 0.45 -13.55 1.96
CA ARG A 93 -0.39 -13.59 3.17
C ARG A 93 -1.63 -12.69 3.08
N PRO A 94 -2.79 -13.08 3.66
CA PRO A 94 -2.98 -14.17 4.63
C PRO A 94 -2.85 -15.58 4.04
N HIS A 95 -3.13 -15.74 2.75
CA HIS A 95 -2.85 -16.94 1.97
C HIS A 95 -2.67 -16.56 0.48
N PRO A 96 -1.83 -17.25 -0.32
CA PRO A 96 -1.66 -16.90 -1.73
C PRO A 96 -2.96 -17.03 -2.55
N ALA A 97 -3.82 -17.99 -2.18
CA ALA A 97 -5.13 -18.15 -2.82
C ALA A 97 -5.98 -16.87 -2.75
N VAL A 98 -5.88 -16.08 -1.67
CA VAL A 98 -6.61 -14.82 -1.53
C VAL A 98 -6.18 -13.83 -2.61
N TRP A 99 -4.87 -13.69 -2.84
CA TRP A 99 -4.35 -12.79 -3.86
C TRP A 99 -4.59 -13.29 -5.28
N ARG A 100 -4.59 -14.60 -5.49
CA ARG A 100 -5.01 -15.23 -6.76
C ARG A 100 -6.49 -14.95 -7.05
N ILE A 101 -7.35 -15.03 -6.04
CA ILE A 101 -8.78 -14.64 -6.15
C ILE A 101 -8.90 -13.16 -6.46
N VAL A 102 -8.15 -12.27 -5.78
CA VAL A 102 -8.16 -10.83 -6.06
C VAL A 102 -7.73 -10.55 -7.50
N PHE A 103 -6.68 -11.21 -7.99
CA PHE A 103 -6.24 -11.11 -9.38
C PHE A 103 -7.34 -11.62 -10.35
N GLY A 104 -8.01 -12.73 -10.01
CA GLY A 104 -9.14 -13.24 -10.79
C GLY A 104 -10.34 -12.31 -10.82
N LEU A 105 -10.74 -11.74 -9.67
CA LEU A 105 -11.77 -10.71 -9.60
C LEU A 105 -11.40 -9.47 -10.40
N SER A 106 -10.10 -9.11 -10.45
CA SER A 106 -9.60 -8.01 -11.27
C SER A 106 -9.86 -8.25 -12.77
N ILE A 107 -9.59 -9.47 -13.24
CA ILE A 107 -9.83 -9.85 -14.63
C ILE A 107 -11.33 -9.92 -14.93
N LEU A 108 -12.14 -10.52 -14.05
CA LEU A 108 -13.59 -10.54 -14.22
C LEU A 108 -14.17 -9.13 -14.28
N TYR A 109 -13.69 -8.24 -13.41
CA TYR A 109 -14.09 -6.85 -13.40
C TYR A 109 -13.70 -6.13 -14.70
N MET A 110 -12.46 -6.33 -15.16
CA MET A 110 -12.00 -5.80 -16.46
C MET A 110 -12.88 -6.29 -17.62
N LEU A 111 -13.21 -7.59 -17.67
CA LEU A 111 -14.08 -8.17 -18.69
C LEU A 111 -15.51 -7.63 -18.60
N LEU A 112 -16.03 -7.43 -17.39
CA LEU A 112 -17.33 -6.80 -17.16
C LEU A 112 -17.35 -5.35 -17.67
N LEU A 113 -16.30 -4.57 -17.40
CA LEU A 113 -16.17 -3.20 -17.92
C LEU A 113 -16.11 -3.20 -19.46
N LEU A 114 -15.35 -4.12 -20.05
CA LEU A 114 -15.32 -4.32 -21.50
C LEU A 114 -16.69 -4.71 -22.06
N PHE A 115 -17.48 -5.51 -21.34
CA PHE A 115 -18.83 -5.83 -21.76
C PHE A 115 -19.75 -4.60 -21.69
N ILE A 116 -19.72 -3.86 -20.57
CA ILE A 116 -20.54 -2.68 -20.31
C ILE A 116 -20.28 -1.57 -21.34
N ILE A 117 -19.02 -1.31 -21.71
CA ILE A 117 -18.70 -0.23 -22.64
C ILE A 117 -19.32 -0.44 -24.04
N PHE A 118 -19.68 -1.66 -24.44
CA PHE A 118 -20.37 -1.92 -25.72
C PHE A 118 -21.89 -1.85 -25.64
N GLN A 119 -22.47 -1.81 -24.44
CA GLN A 119 -23.92 -1.69 -24.27
C GLN A 119 -24.41 -0.25 -24.48
N ASP A 120 -25.72 -0.08 -24.67
CA ASP A 120 -26.39 1.23 -24.57
C ASP A 120 -26.78 1.55 -23.11
N TYR A 121 -26.99 2.84 -22.82
CA TYR A 121 -27.28 3.30 -21.46
C TYR A 121 -28.52 2.61 -20.85
N ARG A 122 -29.59 2.45 -21.65
CA ARG A 122 -30.85 1.87 -21.16
C ARG A 122 -30.68 0.41 -20.83
N THR A 123 -29.93 -0.33 -21.63
CA THR A 123 -29.58 -1.73 -21.36
C THR A 123 -28.75 -1.87 -20.10
N VAL A 124 -27.70 -1.05 -19.91
CA VAL A 124 -26.89 -1.10 -18.66
C VAL A 124 -27.75 -0.75 -17.45
N ARG A 125 -28.61 0.26 -17.55
CA ARG A 125 -29.53 0.63 -16.47
C ARG A 125 -30.51 -0.50 -16.15
N SER A 126 -31.07 -1.14 -17.18
CA SER A 126 -31.95 -2.30 -17.01
C SER A 126 -31.22 -3.49 -16.36
N MET A 127 -29.93 -3.70 -16.67
CA MET A 127 -29.11 -4.71 -15.99
C MET A 127 -28.92 -4.39 -14.51
N PHE A 128 -28.68 -3.13 -14.15
CA PHE A 128 -28.59 -2.73 -12.74
C PHE A 128 -29.91 -2.87 -12.01
N GLU A 129 -31.04 -2.52 -12.63
CA GLU A 129 -32.37 -2.71 -12.05
C GLU A 129 -32.75 -4.19 -11.90
N TRP A 130 -32.27 -5.04 -12.81
CA TRP A 130 -32.44 -6.49 -12.71
C TRP A 130 -31.64 -7.08 -11.53
N LEU A 131 -30.41 -6.62 -11.32
CA LEU A 131 -29.57 -7.06 -10.20
C LEU A 131 -30.04 -6.47 -8.85
N PHE A 132 -30.50 -5.22 -8.87
CA PHE A 132 -30.91 -4.46 -7.69
C PHE A 132 -32.23 -3.72 -7.99
N PRO A 133 -33.39 -4.34 -7.69
CA PRO A 133 -34.71 -3.77 -7.98
C PRO A 133 -34.97 -2.40 -7.35
N GLU A 134 -34.31 -2.12 -6.24
CA GLU A 134 -34.36 -0.85 -5.49
C GLU A 134 -33.86 0.36 -6.30
N LEU A 135 -33.01 0.15 -7.32
CA LEU A 135 -32.53 1.23 -8.18
C LEU A 135 -33.61 1.77 -9.14
N LYS A 136 -34.68 1.02 -9.41
CA LYS A 136 -35.67 1.36 -10.44
C LYS A 136 -36.33 2.74 -10.25
N ASN A 137 -36.53 3.15 -9.00
CA ASN A 137 -37.18 4.42 -8.66
C ASN A 137 -36.19 5.46 -8.12
N PHE A 138 -34.89 5.15 -8.07
CA PHE A 138 -33.90 6.06 -7.53
C PHE A 138 -33.33 6.95 -8.64
N THR A 139 -33.48 8.25 -8.47
CA THR A 139 -32.92 9.28 -9.35
C THR A 139 -32.21 10.32 -8.49
N ILE A 140 -31.00 10.69 -8.87
CA ILE A 140 -30.29 11.80 -8.22
C ILE A 140 -30.84 13.09 -8.79
N ASP A 141 -31.58 13.84 -7.96
CA ASP A 141 -32.09 15.15 -8.33
C ASP A 141 -31.04 16.22 -8.01
N MET A 142 -30.53 16.87 -9.04
CA MET A 142 -29.45 17.86 -8.94
C MET A 142 -29.90 19.14 -8.24
N ASP A 143 -31.19 19.45 -8.30
CA ASP A 143 -31.75 20.73 -7.84
C ASP A 143 -32.33 20.66 -6.42
N LYS A 144 -32.44 19.45 -5.84
CA LYS A 144 -33.10 19.22 -4.54
C LYS A 144 -32.16 18.85 -3.39
N GLY A 145 -30.87 18.72 -3.62
CA GLY A 145 -29.95 18.45 -2.52
C GLY A 145 -29.58 19.73 -1.77
N GLU A 146 -29.63 19.68 -0.44
CA GLU A 146 -29.16 20.73 0.45
C GLU A 146 -27.62 20.76 0.47
N TRP A 147 -27.00 21.04 -0.68
CA TRP A 147 -25.54 20.99 -0.86
C TRP A 147 -24.89 22.30 -0.44
N GLY A 148 -23.96 22.26 0.52
CA GLY A 148 -23.20 23.44 0.94
C GLY A 148 -24.05 24.59 1.52
N GLU A 149 -25.17 24.27 2.20
CA GLU A 149 -26.00 25.29 2.84
C GLU A 149 -25.50 25.69 4.24
N LYS A 150 -25.59 26.99 4.57
CA LYS A 150 -25.27 27.58 5.89
C LYS A 150 -23.82 27.34 6.38
N CYS A 151 -22.84 27.53 5.49
CA CYS A 151 -21.42 27.32 5.81
C CYS A 151 -20.76 28.32 6.77
N ASP A 152 -21.52 29.30 7.27
CA ASP A 152 -21.06 30.29 8.25
C ASP A 152 -21.30 29.85 9.71
N ASP A 153 -22.12 28.82 9.94
CA ASP A 153 -22.46 28.34 11.29
C ASP A 153 -21.53 27.18 11.73
N LEU A 154 -20.54 27.51 12.55
CA LEU A 154 -19.58 26.56 13.17
C LEU A 154 -20.03 26.10 14.58
N SER A 155 -21.33 26.06 14.86
CA SER A 155 -21.82 25.56 16.15
C SER A 155 -21.46 24.09 16.38
N LEU A 156 -21.20 23.72 17.64
CA LEU A 156 -20.83 22.34 18.02
C LEU A 156 -21.90 21.31 17.67
N SER A 157 -23.18 21.70 17.70
CA SER A 157 -24.30 20.85 17.26
C SER A 157 -24.19 20.52 15.78
N ARG A 158 -23.87 21.52 14.94
CA ARG A 158 -23.73 21.34 13.49
C ARG A 158 -22.54 20.45 13.15
N LEU A 159 -21.41 20.66 13.84
CA LEU A 159 -20.24 19.80 13.70
C LEU A 159 -20.54 18.34 14.09
N TRP A 160 -21.29 18.12 15.17
CA TRP A 160 -21.67 16.78 15.61
C TRP A 160 -22.63 16.09 14.63
N GLU A 161 -23.58 16.82 14.06
CA GLU A 161 -24.48 16.31 13.02
C GLU A 161 -23.75 15.97 11.72
N SER A 162 -22.67 16.70 11.40
CA SER A 162 -21.81 16.42 10.25
C SER A 162 -20.83 15.25 10.45
N ILE A 163 -20.66 14.72 11.68
CA ILE A 163 -19.90 13.48 11.90
C ILE A 163 -20.79 12.30 11.54
N ASP A 164 -20.69 11.87 10.29
CA ASP A 164 -21.47 10.76 9.77
C ASP A 164 -20.58 9.63 9.23
N PHE A 165 -21.20 8.74 8.46
CA PHE A 165 -20.51 7.63 7.83
C PHE A 165 -19.40 8.08 6.84
N PHE A 166 -19.51 9.26 6.23
CA PHE A 166 -18.50 9.79 5.32
C PHE A 166 -17.21 10.16 6.05
N CYS A 167 -17.24 10.76 7.25
CA CYS A 167 -16.00 10.97 8.00
C CYS A 167 -15.33 9.64 8.38
N PHE A 168 -16.10 8.60 8.74
CA PHE A 168 -15.53 7.27 8.94
C PHE A 168 -14.91 6.70 7.65
N ALA A 169 -15.58 6.86 6.50
CA ALA A 169 -15.07 6.42 5.21
C ALA A 169 -13.79 7.17 4.81
N HIS A 170 -13.71 8.47 5.09
CA HIS A 170 -12.51 9.29 4.92
C HIS A 170 -11.39 8.76 5.81
N PHE A 171 -11.61 8.65 7.12
CA PHE A 171 -10.62 8.09 8.05
C PHE A 171 -10.12 6.71 7.62
N ALA A 172 -11.03 5.76 7.36
CA ALA A 172 -10.68 4.39 6.99
C ALA A 172 -9.99 4.33 5.62
N GLY A 173 -10.45 5.12 4.65
CA GLY A 173 -9.84 5.25 3.34
C GLY A 173 -8.41 5.79 3.41
N TRP A 174 -8.18 6.84 4.20
CA TRP A 174 -6.86 7.42 4.41
C TRP A 174 -5.92 6.53 5.23
N ALA A 175 -6.45 5.79 6.20
CA ALA A 175 -5.70 4.74 6.87
C ALA A 175 -5.24 3.66 5.86
N MET A 176 -6.13 3.17 4.99
CA MET A 176 -5.79 2.19 3.95
C MET A 176 -4.75 2.75 2.96
N LYS A 177 -4.99 3.95 2.41
CA LYS A 177 -4.04 4.67 1.52
C LYS A 177 -2.65 4.74 2.13
N THR A 178 -2.60 5.00 3.43
CA THR A 178 -1.35 5.11 4.17
C THR A 178 -0.60 3.78 4.27
N LEU A 179 -1.30 2.67 4.50
CA LEU A 179 -0.68 1.34 4.48
C LEU A 179 -0.07 0.99 3.12
N LEU A 180 -0.59 1.59 2.05
CA LEU A 180 -0.15 1.38 0.67
C LEU A 180 1.00 2.28 0.25
N VAL A 181 0.95 3.59 0.56
CA VAL A 181 1.99 4.55 0.12
C VAL A 181 3.10 4.71 1.16
N ARG A 182 2.77 4.67 2.46
CA ARG A 182 3.74 4.72 3.58
C ARG A 182 4.64 5.97 3.59
N HIS A 183 4.12 7.10 3.15
CA HIS A 183 4.89 8.35 3.11
C HIS A 183 4.01 9.57 3.36
N TYR A 184 4.23 10.27 4.49
CA TYR A 184 3.46 11.44 4.91
C TYR A 184 3.33 12.50 3.80
N GLY A 185 4.43 12.96 3.22
CA GLY A 185 4.41 14.05 2.22
C GLY A 185 3.52 13.76 1.01
N ILE A 186 3.64 12.57 0.41
CA ILE A 186 2.82 12.15 -0.72
C ILE A 186 1.34 12.06 -0.31
N LEU A 187 1.04 11.44 0.83
CA LEU A 187 -0.34 11.27 1.31
C LEU A 187 -1.04 12.60 1.60
N TRP A 188 -0.38 13.52 2.30
CA TRP A 188 -0.91 14.86 2.55
C TRP A 188 -1.11 15.64 1.25
N THR A 189 -0.21 15.49 0.29
CA THR A 189 -0.35 16.13 -1.03
C THR A 189 -1.56 15.56 -1.76
N ILE A 190 -1.73 14.24 -1.82
CA ILE A 190 -2.92 13.60 -2.42
C ILE A 190 -4.19 14.06 -1.70
N SER A 191 -4.16 14.25 -0.38
CA SER A 191 -5.33 14.70 0.38
C SER A 191 -5.77 16.10 -0.04
N VAL A 192 -4.84 17.05 -0.07
CA VAL A 192 -5.16 18.42 -0.51
C VAL A 192 -5.54 18.46 -1.99
N MET A 193 -4.91 17.61 -2.82
CA MET A 193 -5.25 17.47 -4.23
C MET A 193 -6.63 16.91 -4.48
N TRP A 194 -7.17 16.11 -3.56
CA TRP A 194 -8.52 15.57 -3.65
C TRP A 194 -9.56 16.67 -3.47
N GLU A 195 -9.44 17.49 -2.42
CA GLU A 195 -10.32 18.67 -2.23
C GLU A 195 -10.32 19.61 -3.43
N ILE A 196 -9.13 19.85 -4.01
CA ILE A 196 -9.00 20.69 -5.21
C ILE A 196 -9.67 20.03 -6.42
N THR A 197 -9.67 18.70 -6.50
CA THR A 197 -10.39 17.95 -7.53
C THR A 197 -11.90 18.11 -7.34
N GLU A 198 -12.40 18.03 -6.12
CA GLU A 198 -13.81 18.24 -5.81
C GLU A 198 -14.27 19.65 -6.21
N ILE A 199 -13.51 20.68 -5.84
CA ILE A 199 -13.77 22.06 -6.28
C ILE A 199 -13.76 22.16 -7.81
N ALA A 200 -12.77 21.58 -8.48
CA ALA A 200 -12.65 21.66 -9.94
C ALA A 200 -13.83 20.98 -10.66
N PHE A 201 -14.36 19.89 -10.12
CA PHE A 201 -15.43 19.09 -10.70
C PHE A 201 -16.82 19.32 -10.09
N SER A 202 -16.95 20.22 -9.11
CA SER A 202 -18.22 20.60 -8.46
C SER A 202 -19.31 21.03 -9.43
N HIS A 203 -18.94 21.66 -10.56
CA HIS A 203 -19.86 22.04 -11.62
C HIS A 203 -20.48 20.85 -12.38
N LEU A 204 -19.85 19.67 -12.34
CA LEU A 204 -20.38 18.43 -12.94
C LEU A 204 -21.02 17.52 -11.90
N LEU A 205 -20.53 17.57 -10.65
CA LEU A 205 -20.96 16.72 -9.56
C LEU A 205 -21.35 17.60 -8.36
N PRO A 206 -22.64 17.92 -8.17
CA PRO A 206 -23.13 18.70 -7.03
C PRO A 206 -22.84 18.07 -5.68
N ASN A 207 -22.64 16.75 -5.62
CA ASN A 207 -22.20 16.05 -4.41
C ASN A 207 -20.83 16.54 -3.89
N PHE A 208 -20.05 17.27 -4.69
CA PHE A 208 -18.77 17.87 -4.29
C PHE A 208 -18.91 19.31 -3.76
N ILE A 209 -20.14 19.84 -3.70
CA ILE A 209 -20.39 21.16 -3.12
C ILE A 209 -20.58 20.98 -1.62
N GLU A 210 -19.50 21.23 -0.90
CA GLU A 210 -19.42 21.13 0.55
C GLU A 210 -19.00 22.46 1.17
N CYS A 211 -19.16 22.60 2.48
CA CYS A 211 -18.74 23.80 3.17
C CYS A 211 -17.20 23.88 3.25
N TRP A 212 -16.66 25.11 3.22
CA TRP A 212 -15.21 25.31 3.29
C TRP A 212 -14.57 24.69 4.55
N TRP A 213 -15.30 24.71 5.67
CA TRP A 213 -14.82 24.13 6.92
C TRP A 213 -14.93 22.61 6.92
N ASP A 214 -15.85 22.04 6.14
CA ASP A 214 -16.02 20.60 5.99
C ASP A 214 -14.80 20.05 5.24
N ALA A 215 -14.55 20.58 4.03
CA ALA A 215 -13.39 20.25 3.21
C ALA A 215 -12.05 20.45 3.93
N ILE A 216 -11.85 21.60 4.60
CA ILE A 216 -10.54 21.91 5.20
C ILE A 216 -10.38 21.29 6.59
N ILE A 217 -11.33 21.53 7.50
CA ILE A 217 -11.17 21.15 8.90
C ILE A 217 -11.57 19.70 9.09
N LEU A 218 -12.78 19.31 8.66
CA LEU A 218 -13.28 17.96 8.89
C LEU A 218 -12.52 16.96 8.03
N ASP A 219 -12.44 17.17 6.72
CA ASP A 219 -11.82 16.24 5.81
C ASP A 219 -10.31 16.27 5.87
N VAL A 220 -9.65 17.33 5.38
CA VAL A 220 -8.19 17.36 5.27
C VAL A 220 -7.49 17.21 6.63
N LEU A 221 -7.89 18.00 7.63
CA LEU A 221 -7.16 18.05 8.91
C LEU A 221 -7.56 16.92 9.86
N LEU A 222 -8.85 16.67 10.04
CA LEU A 222 -9.34 15.69 11.02
C LEU A 222 -9.41 14.28 10.43
N CYS A 223 -10.36 13.97 9.56
CA CYS A 223 -10.62 12.60 9.10
C CYS A 223 -9.41 12.06 8.29
N ASN A 224 -8.91 12.82 7.31
CA ASN A 224 -7.79 12.42 6.45
C ASN A 224 -6.47 12.46 7.23
N GLY A 225 -6.19 13.57 7.92
CA GLY A 225 -4.98 13.74 8.73
C GLY A 225 -4.84 12.69 9.83
N PHE A 226 -5.94 12.37 10.54
CA PHE A 226 -5.97 11.32 11.55
C PHE A 226 -5.80 9.92 10.93
N GLY A 227 -6.44 9.66 9.79
CA GLY A 227 -6.26 8.41 9.04
C GLY A 227 -4.80 8.20 8.61
N ILE A 228 -4.15 9.26 8.13
CA ILE A 228 -2.72 9.24 7.77
C ILE A 228 -1.84 8.97 8.98
N TRP A 229 -2.06 9.69 10.08
CA TRP A 229 -1.30 9.46 11.31
C TRP A 229 -1.47 8.03 11.81
N PHE A 230 -2.71 7.56 11.94
CA PHE A 230 -3.04 6.21 12.41
C PHE A 230 -2.41 5.14 11.52
N GLY A 231 -2.56 5.25 10.20
CA GLY A 231 -1.97 4.32 9.25
C GLY A 231 -0.44 4.27 9.34
N MET A 232 0.22 5.41 9.59
CA MET A 232 1.67 5.45 9.79
C MET A 232 2.09 4.82 11.11
N GLN A 233 1.32 4.96 12.19
CA GLN A 233 1.58 4.23 13.44
C GLN A 233 1.48 2.71 13.24
N VAL A 234 0.46 2.27 12.49
CA VAL A 234 0.30 0.85 12.14
C VAL A 234 1.50 0.37 11.29
N CYS A 235 1.97 1.19 10.35
CA CYS A 235 3.19 0.89 9.58
C CYS A 235 4.42 0.75 10.48
N HIS A 236 4.67 1.71 11.38
CA HIS A 236 5.80 1.67 12.30
C HIS A 236 5.75 0.42 13.19
N LEU A 237 4.57 0.10 13.73
CA LEU A 237 4.35 -1.08 14.55
C LEU A 237 4.68 -2.37 13.78
N MET A 238 4.39 -2.42 12.48
CA MET A 238 4.69 -3.56 11.62
C MET A 238 6.14 -3.59 11.11
N GLU A 239 6.81 -2.43 10.96
CA GLU A 239 8.23 -2.33 10.58
C GLU A 239 9.18 -2.79 11.69
N MET A 240 8.84 -2.48 12.94
CA MET A 240 9.67 -2.79 14.11
C MET A 240 9.57 -4.26 14.57
N ARG A 241 8.69 -5.07 13.97
CA ARG A 241 8.51 -6.48 14.32
C ARG A 241 9.39 -7.37 13.45
N TYR A 242 10.33 -8.08 14.08
CA TYR A 242 10.98 -9.23 13.46
C TYR A 242 9.97 -10.37 13.38
N TYR A 243 9.62 -10.76 12.16
CA TYR A 243 8.68 -11.84 11.94
C TYR A 243 9.43 -13.18 11.86
N ASN A 244 9.78 -13.76 13.02
CA ASN A 244 10.21 -15.17 13.09
C ASN A 244 8.97 -16.07 13.11
N TRP A 245 8.70 -16.73 11.99
CA TRP A 245 7.48 -17.50 11.78
C TRP A 245 7.70 -18.98 12.09
N GLU A 246 7.79 -19.34 13.37
CA GLU A 246 7.78 -20.77 13.77
C GLU A 246 6.45 -21.45 13.34
N SER A 247 6.51 -22.76 13.08
CA SER A 247 5.33 -23.52 12.69
C SER A 247 4.32 -23.56 13.83
N ILE A 248 3.01 -23.59 13.51
CA ILE A 248 1.96 -23.79 14.54
C ILE A 248 2.18 -25.12 15.27
N LYS A 249 2.83 -26.09 14.60
CA LYS A 249 3.19 -27.40 15.15
C LYS A 249 4.24 -27.30 16.27
N ASP A 250 5.10 -26.28 16.25
CA ASP A 250 6.20 -26.12 17.19
C ASP A 250 5.75 -25.41 18.49
N ILE A 251 4.60 -24.75 18.46
CA ILE A 251 4.04 -24.00 19.59
C ILE A 251 3.22 -24.94 20.49
N GLN A 252 3.64 -25.11 21.73
CA GLN A 252 2.99 -26.03 22.67
C GLN A 252 1.72 -25.45 23.34
N THR A 253 1.64 -24.13 23.51
CA THR A 253 0.54 -23.47 24.25
C THR A 253 -0.66 -23.12 23.36
N THR A 254 -1.88 -23.26 23.89
CA THR A 254 -3.12 -22.89 23.17
C THR A 254 -3.20 -21.38 22.90
N THR A 255 -2.77 -20.55 23.85
CA THR A 255 -2.65 -19.10 23.69
C THR A 255 -1.62 -18.72 22.63
N GLY A 256 -0.50 -19.45 22.55
CA GLY A 256 0.52 -19.28 21.51
C GLY A 256 0.00 -19.66 20.12
N LYS A 257 -0.75 -20.77 20.01
CA LYS A 257 -1.40 -21.19 18.76
C LYS A 257 -2.43 -20.16 18.30
N LEU A 258 -3.26 -19.64 19.20
CA LEU A 258 -4.22 -18.57 18.88
C LEU A 258 -3.51 -17.28 18.42
N LYS A 259 -2.46 -16.85 19.14
CA LYS A 259 -1.63 -15.71 18.74
C LYS A 259 -1.03 -15.92 17.35
N ARG A 260 -0.51 -17.12 17.06
CA ARG A 260 0.07 -17.47 15.74
C ARG A 260 -0.98 -17.48 14.64
N ALA A 261 -2.20 -17.94 14.92
CA ALA A 261 -3.31 -17.91 13.98
C ALA A 261 -3.73 -16.47 13.65
N VAL A 262 -3.83 -15.59 14.65
CA VAL A 262 -4.13 -14.16 14.43
C VAL A 262 -3.00 -13.48 13.65
N LEU A 263 -1.73 -13.77 13.96
CA LEU A 263 -0.59 -13.22 13.24
C LEU A 263 -0.47 -13.72 11.78
N GLN A 264 -1.19 -14.77 11.37
CA GLN A 264 -1.24 -15.20 9.97
C GLN A 264 -1.85 -14.12 9.05
N PHE A 265 -2.73 -13.28 9.60
CA PHE A 265 -3.33 -12.15 8.89
C PHE A 265 -2.42 -10.92 8.82
N THR A 266 -1.26 -10.96 9.48
CA THR A 266 -0.23 -9.94 9.32
C THR A 266 0.68 -10.27 8.14
N PRO A 267 1.21 -9.24 7.46
CA PRO A 267 2.11 -9.39 6.31
C PRO A 267 3.34 -10.23 6.67
N GLU A 268 3.82 -11.05 5.72
CA GLU A 268 5.01 -11.90 5.92
C GLU A 268 6.26 -11.07 6.22
N SER A 269 6.41 -9.98 5.48
CA SER A 269 7.50 -9.03 5.58
C SER A 269 6.94 -7.63 5.35
N TRP A 270 7.30 -6.66 6.18
CA TRP A 270 6.88 -5.28 5.99
C TRP A 270 8.08 -4.42 5.60
N THR A 271 8.27 -4.22 4.29
CA THR A 271 9.39 -3.44 3.75
C THR A 271 9.06 -1.94 3.72
N ALA A 272 9.93 -1.11 4.28
CA ALA A 272 9.81 0.34 4.15
C ALA A 272 9.83 0.76 2.67
N MET A 273 8.85 1.54 2.23
CA MET A 273 8.81 2.06 0.86
C MET A 273 9.56 3.38 0.79
N ARG A 274 10.65 3.40 0.02
CA ARG A 274 11.48 4.58 -0.18
C ARG A 274 11.24 5.13 -1.57
N TRP A 275 10.09 5.80 -1.74
CA TRP A 275 9.74 6.51 -2.97
C TRP A 275 10.82 7.54 -3.38
N LEU A 276 11.57 8.05 -2.39
CA LEU A 276 12.53 9.14 -2.53
C LEU A 276 13.94 8.71 -2.11
N ASP A 277 14.46 7.62 -2.67
CA ASP A 277 15.89 7.28 -2.55
C ASP A 277 16.79 8.47 -3.01
N PRO A 278 18.11 8.55 -2.77
CA PRO A 278 18.96 9.61 -3.32
C PRO A 278 19.49 9.42 -4.76
N ALA A 279 19.61 8.19 -5.29
CA ALA A 279 20.41 7.89 -6.49
C ALA A 279 19.87 8.28 -7.90
N CYS A 280 18.56 8.54 -8.11
CA CYS A 280 17.96 8.77 -9.44
C CYS A 280 16.81 9.82 -9.41
N THR A 281 17.10 11.08 -9.75
CA THR A 281 16.22 12.23 -9.44
C THR A 281 15.04 12.42 -10.42
N TYR A 282 15.22 12.21 -11.74
CA TYR A 282 14.19 12.53 -12.74
C TYR A 282 13.04 11.51 -12.80
N MET A 283 13.36 10.21 -12.74
CA MET A 283 12.35 9.15 -12.73
C MET A 283 11.41 9.24 -11.52
N ARG A 284 11.87 9.83 -10.41
CA ARG A 284 11.05 10.05 -9.20
C ARG A 284 9.94 11.07 -9.42
N PHE A 285 10.27 12.18 -10.08
CA PHE A 285 9.29 13.21 -10.36
C PHE A 285 8.17 12.64 -11.23
N LEU A 286 8.53 11.97 -12.32
CA LEU A 286 7.56 11.37 -13.21
C LEU A 286 6.74 10.26 -12.53
N ALA A 287 7.38 9.39 -11.76
CA ALA A 287 6.69 8.27 -11.14
C ALA A 287 5.73 8.68 -10.02
N VAL A 288 6.14 9.60 -9.15
CA VAL A 288 5.24 10.10 -8.10
C VAL A 288 4.10 10.89 -8.73
N SER A 289 4.38 11.74 -9.74
CA SER A 289 3.32 12.48 -10.44
C SER A 289 2.34 11.54 -11.15
N GLN A 290 2.83 10.48 -11.81
CA GLN A 290 1.99 9.48 -12.44
C GLN A 290 1.14 8.73 -11.41
N LEU A 291 1.73 8.31 -10.29
CA LEU A 291 0.99 7.64 -9.20
C LEU A 291 -0.16 8.53 -8.70
N VAL A 292 0.12 9.81 -8.43
CA VAL A 292 -0.86 10.78 -7.97
C VAL A 292 -1.98 10.97 -8.99
N VAL A 293 -1.66 11.23 -10.26
CA VAL A 293 -2.66 11.45 -11.31
C VAL A 293 -3.54 10.22 -11.52
N PHE A 294 -2.95 9.02 -11.56
CA PHE A 294 -3.70 7.77 -11.73
C PHE A 294 -4.58 7.48 -10.52
N TRP A 295 -4.12 7.83 -9.31
CA TRP A 295 -4.93 7.73 -8.11
C TRP A 295 -6.17 8.62 -8.19
N GLN A 296 -5.98 9.91 -8.49
CA GLN A 296 -7.08 10.87 -8.61
C GLN A 296 -8.09 10.43 -9.67
N LEU A 297 -7.61 9.95 -10.83
CA LEU A 297 -8.49 9.46 -11.89
C LEU A 297 -9.31 8.25 -11.43
N SER A 298 -8.70 7.30 -10.72
CA SER A 298 -9.39 6.13 -10.20
C SER A 298 -10.49 6.48 -9.17
N GLU A 299 -10.24 7.48 -8.32
CA GLU A 299 -11.24 7.94 -7.37
C GLU A 299 -12.33 8.75 -8.06
N LEU A 300 -11.97 9.65 -8.97
CA LEU A 300 -12.92 10.44 -9.74
C LEU A 300 -13.88 9.55 -10.57
N ASN A 301 -13.37 8.48 -11.19
CA ASN A 301 -14.20 7.48 -11.87
C ASN A 301 -15.23 6.84 -10.92
N THR A 302 -14.90 6.65 -9.65
CA THR A 302 -15.83 6.10 -8.66
C THR A 302 -17.03 7.03 -8.43
N PHE A 303 -16.78 8.33 -8.33
CA PHE A 303 -17.83 9.34 -8.18
C PHE A 303 -18.62 9.57 -9.47
N PHE A 304 -17.99 9.52 -10.63
CA PHE A 304 -18.71 9.62 -11.90
C PHE A 304 -19.61 8.41 -12.16
N LEU A 305 -19.11 7.18 -11.96
CA LEU A 305 -19.91 5.97 -12.20
C LEU A 305 -21.16 5.92 -11.31
N LYS A 306 -21.04 6.26 -10.01
CA LYS A 306 -22.21 6.29 -9.13
C LYS A 306 -23.24 7.34 -9.60
N HIS A 307 -22.76 8.48 -10.11
CA HIS A 307 -23.62 9.57 -10.55
C HIS A 307 -24.31 9.28 -11.89
N ILE A 308 -23.55 8.87 -12.90
CA ILE A 308 -24.02 8.55 -14.26
C ILE A 308 -25.08 7.44 -14.23
N PHE A 309 -24.83 6.40 -13.43
CA PHE A 309 -25.75 5.28 -13.28
C PHE A 309 -26.71 5.44 -12.12
N GLN A 310 -26.87 6.64 -11.56
CA GLN A 310 -27.88 6.98 -10.55
C GLN A 310 -27.94 5.93 -9.43
N MET A 311 -26.86 5.86 -8.64
CA MET A 311 -26.75 4.97 -7.48
C MET A 311 -26.60 5.79 -6.19
N PRO A 312 -27.28 5.42 -5.10
CA PRO A 312 -27.09 6.11 -3.82
C PRO A 312 -25.67 5.86 -3.29
N PRO A 313 -25.07 6.81 -2.54
CA PRO A 313 -23.73 6.63 -1.97
C PRO A 313 -23.59 5.40 -1.06
N SER A 314 -24.67 5.04 -0.37
CA SER A 314 -24.74 3.89 0.55
C SER A 314 -25.03 2.55 -0.15
N HIS A 315 -25.13 2.52 -1.49
CA HIS A 315 -25.50 1.31 -2.21
C HIS A 315 -24.42 0.21 -2.10
N PRO A 316 -24.79 -1.06 -1.85
CA PRO A 316 -23.83 -2.16 -1.72
C PRO A 316 -22.87 -2.31 -2.92
N LEU A 317 -23.34 -2.06 -4.15
CA LEU A 317 -22.50 -2.10 -5.35
C LEU A 317 -21.32 -1.12 -5.27
N VAL A 318 -21.56 0.10 -4.78
CA VAL A 318 -20.53 1.14 -4.62
C VAL A 318 -19.49 0.67 -3.61
N PHE A 319 -19.93 0.12 -2.47
CA PHE A 319 -19.04 -0.42 -1.44
C PHE A 319 -18.23 -1.63 -1.91
N ILE A 320 -18.88 -2.62 -2.54
CA ILE A 320 -18.20 -3.81 -3.07
C ILE A 320 -17.14 -3.40 -4.09
N ARG A 321 -17.47 -2.43 -4.95
CA ARG A 321 -16.53 -1.88 -5.93
C ARG A 321 -15.36 -1.16 -5.27
N ILE A 322 -15.60 -0.29 -4.28
CA ILE A 322 -14.51 0.40 -3.54
C ILE A 322 -13.61 -0.62 -2.84
N PHE A 323 -14.19 -1.63 -2.19
CA PHE A 323 -13.43 -2.70 -1.55
C PHE A 323 -12.58 -3.48 -2.54
N LEU A 324 -13.15 -3.84 -3.70
CA LEU A 324 -12.43 -4.50 -4.77
C LEU A 324 -11.28 -3.63 -5.29
N LEU A 325 -11.52 -2.34 -5.59
CA LEU A 325 -10.47 -1.41 -6.02
C LEU A 325 -9.36 -1.28 -4.97
N GLY A 326 -9.73 -1.21 -3.68
CA GLY A 326 -8.77 -1.23 -2.58
C GLY A 326 -7.90 -2.48 -2.57
N ALA A 327 -8.53 -3.66 -2.67
CA ALA A 327 -7.82 -4.94 -2.72
C ALA A 327 -6.92 -5.06 -3.97
N MET A 328 -7.37 -4.56 -5.12
CA MET A 328 -6.60 -4.54 -6.37
C MET A 328 -5.44 -3.56 -6.33
N SER A 329 -5.60 -2.42 -5.67
CA SER A 329 -4.60 -1.36 -5.59
C SER A 329 -3.35 -1.80 -4.81
N ALA A 330 -3.50 -2.64 -3.79
CA ALA A 330 -2.39 -3.08 -2.96
C ALA A 330 -1.25 -3.78 -3.74
N PRO A 331 -1.52 -4.86 -4.50
CA PRO A 331 -0.49 -5.50 -5.33
C PRO A 331 -0.07 -4.60 -6.51
N THR A 332 -0.97 -3.78 -7.04
CA THR A 332 -0.67 -2.81 -8.11
C THR A 332 0.40 -1.81 -7.69
N ILE A 333 0.24 -1.15 -6.54
CA ILE A 333 1.20 -0.16 -6.03
C ILE A 333 2.54 -0.84 -5.73
N ARG A 334 2.52 -2.06 -5.18
CA ARG A 334 3.76 -2.81 -4.91
C ARG A 334 4.52 -3.15 -6.20
N GLN A 335 3.82 -3.54 -7.26
CA GLN A 335 4.38 -3.81 -8.58
C GLN A 335 4.87 -2.54 -9.27
N TYR A 336 4.09 -1.46 -9.19
CA TYR A 336 4.46 -0.15 -9.73
C TYR A 336 5.72 0.41 -9.04
N TYR A 337 5.78 0.32 -7.71
CA TYR A 337 6.96 0.69 -6.93
C TYR A 337 8.20 -0.07 -7.40
N SER A 338 8.11 -1.40 -7.56
CA SER A 338 9.23 -2.20 -8.08
C SER A 338 9.64 -1.77 -9.49
N TYR A 339 8.68 -1.53 -10.38
CA TYR A 339 8.94 -1.11 -11.76
C TYR A 339 9.68 0.24 -11.83
N VAL A 340 9.32 1.18 -10.96
CA VAL A 340 9.92 2.51 -10.92
C VAL A 340 11.28 2.53 -10.23
N THR A 341 11.43 1.78 -9.13
CA THR A 341 12.60 1.90 -8.25
C THR A 341 13.71 0.90 -8.56
N ASP A 342 13.39 -0.26 -9.12
CA ASP A 342 14.39 -1.26 -9.51
C ASP A 342 14.80 -1.05 -10.98
N PRO A 343 16.03 -0.57 -11.27
CA PRO A 343 16.48 -0.32 -12.64
C PRO A 343 16.55 -1.60 -13.49
N ARG A 344 16.54 -2.78 -12.87
CA ARG A 344 16.52 -4.10 -13.54
C ARG A 344 15.11 -4.54 -13.92
N CYS A 345 14.07 -3.96 -13.31
CA CYS A 345 12.70 -4.22 -13.67
C CYS A 345 12.33 -3.42 -14.93
N LYS A 346 12.18 -4.09 -16.07
CA LYS A 346 11.84 -3.44 -17.35
C LYS A 346 10.39 -3.60 -17.77
N ARG A 347 9.61 -4.42 -17.05
CA ARG A 347 8.24 -4.77 -17.39
C ARG A 347 7.31 -4.46 -16.22
N VAL A 348 6.19 -3.84 -16.52
CA VAL A 348 5.12 -3.57 -15.55
C VAL A 348 4.52 -4.89 -15.08
N GLY A 349 4.26 -5.01 -13.78
CA GLY A 349 3.63 -6.20 -13.19
C GLY A 349 2.21 -6.42 -13.73
N THR A 350 1.77 -7.68 -13.73
CA THR A 350 0.51 -8.08 -14.36
C THR A 350 -0.72 -7.40 -13.74
N GLN A 351 -0.77 -7.33 -12.41
CA GLN A 351 -1.88 -6.73 -11.68
C GLN A 351 -1.91 -5.20 -11.87
N CYS A 352 -0.74 -4.56 -11.88
CA CYS A 352 -0.64 -3.13 -12.21
C CYS A 352 -1.13 -2.83 -13.63
N TRP A 353 -0.83 -3.72 -14.59
CA TRP A 353 -1.32 -3.58 -15.96
C TRP A 353 -2.85 -3.73 -16.05
N VAL A 354 -3.42 -4.77 -15.41
CA VAL A 354 -4.87 -5.01 -15.37
C VAL A 354 -5.59 -3.84 -14.71
N TYR A 355 -5.09 -3.35 -13.58
CA TYR A 355 -5.66 -2.19 -12.88
C TYR A 355 -5.66 -0.94 -13.75
N GLY A 356 -4.53 -0.65 -14.43
CA GLY A 356 -4.42 0.47 -15.36
C GLY A 356 -5.44 0.37 -16.50
N LEU A 357 -5.64 -0.83 -17.04
CA LEU A 357 -6.65 -1.06 -18.08
C LEU A 357 -8.08 -0.87 -17.55
N CYS A 358 -8.42 -1.40 -16.35
CA CYS A 358 -9.71 -1.15 -15.71
C CYS A 358 -9.98 0.36 -15.56
N MET A 359 -9.02 1.10 -15.00
CA MET A 359 -9.14 2.56 -14.81
C MET A 359 -9.36 3.29 -16.14
N CYS A 360 -8.64 2.91 -17.20
CA CYS A 360 -8.85 3.50 -18.53
C CYS A 360 -10.25 3.20 -19.07
N ILE A 361 -10.71 1.95 -19.00
CA ILE A 361 -12.04 1.56 -19.48
C ILE A 361 -13.13 2.26 -18.67
N GLU A 362 -12.99 2.38 -17.35
CA GLU A 362 -13.92 3.15 -16.51
C GLU A 362 -14.01 4.60 -16.93
N SER A 363 -12.87 5.24 -17.21
CA SER A 363 -12.83 6.62 -17.68
C SER A 363 -13.59 6.75 -19.01
N LEU A 364 -13.41 5.79 -19.93
CA LEU A 364 -14.14 5.75 -21.20
C LEU A 364 -15.64 5.50 -21.00
N ILE A 365 -16.04 4.63 -20.07
CA ILE A 365 -17.44 4.42 -19.69
C ILE A 365 -18.05 5.71 -19.15
N CYS A 366 -17.32 6.41 -18.27
CA CYS A 366 -17.77 7.71 -17.74
C CYS A 366 -18.00 8.70 -18.87
N ILE A 367 -17.04 8.86 -19.78
CA ILE A 367 -17.16 9.78 -20.92
C ILE A 367 -18.30 9.38 -21.86
N LYS A 368 -18.44 8.08 -22.18
CA LYS A 368 -19.45 7.57 -23.12
C LYS A 368 -20.87 7.77 -22.57
N PHE A 369 -21.12 7.32 -21.34
CA PHE A 369 -22.47 7.30 -20.76
C PHE A 369 -22.82 8.58 -20.00
N GLY A 370 -21.82 9.38 -19.63
CA GLY A 370 -21.99 10.70 -19.02
C GLY A 370 -21.97 11.85 -20.02
N ALA A 371 -22.15 11.60 -21.33
CA ALA A 371 -22.02 12.61 -22.37
C ALA A 371 -22.82 13.88 -22.08
N ASP A 372 -24.05 13.75 -21.55
CA ASP A 372 -24.91 14.89 -21.20
C ASP A 372 -24.32 15.74 -20.07
N ILE A 373 -23.72 15.10 -19.05
CA ILE A 373 -23.01 15.80 -17.97
C ILE A 373 -21.76 16.49 -18.52
N PHE A 374 -20.98 15.77 -19.33
CA PHE A 374 -19.75 16.31 -19.91
C PHE A 374 -19.98 17.44 -20.93
N GLN A 375 -21.20 17.64 -21.45
CA GLN A 375 -21.52 18.84 -22.26
C GLN A 375 -21.40 20.13 -21.45
N HIS A 376 -21.64 20.09 -20.14
CA HIS A 376 -21.50 21.23 -19.24
C HIS A 376 -20.06 21.43 -18.74
N THR A 377 -19.11 20.66 -19.27
CA THR A 377 -17.72 20.70 -18.85
C THR A 377 -17.09 22.07 -19.11
N GLN A 378 -16.62 22.70 -18.04
CA GLN A 378 -15.82 23.90 -18.14
C GLN A 378 -14.37 23.51 -18.44
N ILE A 379 -14.00 23.49 -19.72
CA ILE A 379 -12.65 23.09 -20.19
C ILE A 379 -11.54 23.84 -19.46
N ARG A 380 -11.75 25.13 -19.16
CA ARG A 380 -10.81 25.95 -18.37
C ARG A 380 -10.52 25.32 -17.01
N ASN A 381 -11.53 24.82 -16.30
CA ASN A 381 -11.37 24.21 -14.98
C ASN A 381 -10.61 22.89 -15.09
N ILE A 382 -10.87 22.09 -16.12
CA ILE A 382 -10.11 20.85 -16.36
C ILE A 382 -8.63 21.14 -16.64
N ILE A 383 -8.34 22.11 -17.51
CA ILE A 383 -6.96 22.49 -17.82
C ILE A 383 -6.25 23.01 -16.56
N LEU A 384 -6.90 23.90 -15.81
CA LEU A 384 -6.36 24.41 -14.55
C LEU A 384 -6.15 23.29 -13.54
N TRP A 385 -7.10 22.36 -13.42
CA TRP A 385 -6.97 21.18 -12.57
C TRP A 385 -5.74 20.36 -12.96
N ILE A 386 -5.57 19.97 -14.23
CA ILE A 386 -4.39 19.21 -14.69
C ILE A 386 -3.08 19.96 -14.36
N LEU A 387 -3.03 21.27 -14.61
CA LEU A 387 -1.85 22.09 -14.33
C LEU A 387 -1.54 22.15 -12.83
N VAL A 388 -2.57 22.34 -11.99
CA VAL A 388 -2.44 22.36 -10.53
C VAL A 388 -2.01 20.99 -10.01
N GLN A 389 -2.57 19.90 -10.53
CA GLN A 389 -2.19 18.53 -10.16
C GLN A 389 -0.72 18.26 -10.51
N ALA A 390 -0.27 18.67 -11.71
CA ALA A 390 1.12 18.54 -12.12
C ALA A 390 2.03 19.39 -11.23
N ALA A 391 1.71 20.67 -11.02
CA ALA A 391 2.52 21.59 -10.23
C ALA A 391 2.66 21.15 -8.76
N MET A 392 1.57 20.72 -8.12
CA MET A 392 1.62 20.22 -6.75
C MET A 392 2.40 18.91 -6.63
N SER A 393 2.31 18.02 -7.63
CA SER A 393 3.15 16.82 -7.67
C SER A 393 4.64 17.16 -7.75
N VAL A 394 5.02 18.14 -8.60
CA VAL A 394 6.42 18.65 -8.68
C VAL A 394 6.85 19.19 -7.33
N MET A 395 6.03 20.05 -6.74
CA MET A 395 6.30 20.71 -5.48
C MET A 395 6.47 19.70 -4.34
N CYS A 396 5.58 18.71 -4.25
CA CYS A 396 5.67 17.63 -3.25
C CYS A 396 7.02 16.91 -3.36
N VAL A 397 7.41 16.48 -4.56
CA VAL A 397 8.69 15.79 -4.76
C VAL A 397 9.86 16.70 -4.40
N TYR A 398 9.83 17.96 -4.83
CA TYR A 398 10.88 18.93 -4.53
C TYR A 398 11.03 19.17 -3.01
N VAL A 399 9.93 19.42 -2.32
CA VAL A 399 9.90 19.65 -0.86
C VAL A 399 10.39 18.41 -0.13
N CYS A 400 9.91 17.23 -0.48
CA CYS A 400 10.32 16.01 0.21
C CYS A 400 11.81 15.69 -0.02
N VAL A 401 12.34 15.90 -1.23
CA VAL A 401 13.76 15.69 -1.53
C VAL A 401 14.65 16.72 -0.81
N THR A 402 14.26 17.99 -0.81
CA THR A 402 15.02 19.05 -0.12
C THR A 402 14.99 18.86 1.40
N TYR A 403 13.84 18.51 1.96
CA TYR A 403 13.69 18.16 3.37
C TYR A 403 14.57 16.97 3.75
N HIS A 404 14.53 15.88 2.97
CA HIS A 404 15.38 14.71 3.21
C HIS A 404 16.88 15.05 3.13
N ARG A 405 17.30 15.87 2.15
CA ARG A 405 18.70 16.36 2.06
C ARG A 405 19.08 17.19 3.29
N TRP A 406 18.19 18.04 3.77
CA TRP A 406 18.42 18.88 4.94
C TRP A 406 18.53 18.04 6.23
N GLN A 407 17.64 17.06 6.42
CA GLN A 407 17.71 16.12 7.54
C GLN A 407 19.03 15.33 7.53
N ARG A 408 19.44 14.81 6.36
CA ARG A 408 20.71 14.10 6.22
C ARG A 408 21.91 14.98 6.56
N ARG A 409 21.91 16.24 6.12
CA ARG A 409 22.97 17.21 6.51
C ARG A 409 23.00 17.48 8.00
N ARG A 410 21.84 17.54 8.67
CA ARG A 410 21.76 17.70 10.13
C ARG A 410 22.25 16.46 10.87
N GLN A 411 21.93 15.27 10.40
CA GLN A 411 22.43 14.01 10.97
C GLN A 411 23.95 13.92 10.83
N ILE A 412 24.49 14.16 9.64
CA ILE A 412 25.96 14.17 9.42
C ILE A 412 26.63 15.17 10.37
N LYS A 413 26.11 16.40 10.49
CA LYS A 413 26.67 17.38 11.45
C LYS A 413 26.61 16.92 12.90
N LYS A 414 25.58 16.17 13.28
CA LYS A 414 25.41 15.65 14.64
C LYS A 414 26.38 14.49 14.90
N ASP A 415 26.51 13.58 13.94
CA ASP A 415 27.44 12.45 14.01
C ASP A 415 28.89 12.97 14.05
N ASP A 416 29.24 13.94 13.18
CA ASP A 416 30.55 14.60 13.18
C ASP A 416 30.84 15.30 14.53
N SER A 417 29.84 15.91 15.17
CA SER A 417 30.03 16.55 16.49
C SER A 417 30.20 15.54 17.63
N VAL A 418 29.53 14.38 17.57
CA VAL A 418 29.67 13.32 18.58
C VAL A 418 31.04 12.65 18.44
N ASP A 419 31.50 12.41 17.21
CA ASP A 419 32.82 11.85 16.96
C ASP A 419 33.94 12.78 17.48
N ASP A 420 33.81 14.10 17.30
CA ASP A 420 34.78 15.09 17.80
C ASP A 420 34.79 15.16 19.35
N GLU A 421 33.62 15.14 19.99
CA GLU A 421 33.53 15.07 21.46
C GLU A 421 34.14 13.78 22.03
N THR A 422 33.88 12.63 21.38
CA THR A 422 34.41 11.32 21.80
C THR A 422 35.93 11.28 21.63
N GLU A 423 36.47 11.86 20.56
CA GLU A 423 37.92 11.91 20.32
C GLU A 423 38.64 12.83 21.33
N VAL A 424 38.01 13.92 21.74
CA VAL A 424 38.53 14.81 22.81
C VAL A 424 38.53 14.10 24.16
N GLU A 425 37.46 13.39 24.50
CA GLU A 425 37.34 12.66 25.77
C GLU A 425 38.37 11.51 25.87
N GLU A 426 38.61 10.76 24.78
CA GLU A 426 39.68 9.75 24.74
C GLU A 426 41.07 10.37 24.94
N LYS A 427 41.36 11.53 24.33
CA LYS A 427 42.64 12.24 24.52
C LYS A 427 42.81 12.70 25.96
N VAL A 428 41.78 13.28 26.57
CA VAL A 428 41.81 13.73 27.98
C VAL A 428 42.04 12.55 28.92
N ASN A 429 41.33 11.44 28.73
CA ASN A 429 41.49 10.24 29.55
C ASN A 429 42.88 9.62 29.41
N SER A 430 43.46 9.61 28.20
CA SER A 430 44.84 9.16 27.98
C SER A 430 45.87 10.07 28.67
N TYR A 431 45.61 11.38 28.69
CA TYR A 431 46.47 12.34 29.37
C TYR A 431 46.40 12.19 30.90
N ILE A 432 45.20 12.01 31.47
CA ILE A 432 45.00 11.77 32.90
C ILE A 432 45.70 10.48 33.35
N GLN A 433 45.65 9.41 32.55
CA GLN A 433 46.39 8.17 32.83
C GLN A 433 47.91 8.32 32.73
N SER A 434 48.41 9.30 31.98
CA SER A 434 49.85 9.57 31.84
C SER A 434 50.44 10.41 32.99
N LEU A 435 49.60 10.98 33.87
CA LEU A 435 50.07 11.79 34.99
C LEU A 435 50.66 10.90 36.10
N PRO A 436 51.85 11.25 36.65
CA PRO A 436 52.48 10.46 37.71
C PRO A 436 51.62 10.52 38.98
N ARG A 437 51.20 9.34 39.45
CA ARG A 437 50.43 9.18 40.69
C ARG A 437 51.31 9.60 41.89
N LYS A 438 51.01 10.75 42.52
CA LYS A 438 51.62 11.10 43.81
C LYS A 438 50.96 10.29 44.91
N THR A 439 51.64 9.26 45.40
CA THR A 439 51.27 8.55 46.62
C THR A 439 51.60 9.44 47.81
N VAL A 440 50.59 9.94 48.51
CA VAL A 440 50.77 10.58 49.82
C VAL A 440 50.62 9.49 50.87
N THR A 441 51.73 9.04 51.43
CA THR A 441 51.78 8.13 52.58
C THR A 441 51.63 8.93 53.87
N LEU A 442 50.52 8.75 54.58
CA LEU A 442 50.40 9.16 55.98
C LEU A 442 51.03 8.06 56.85
N SER A 443 52.04 8.41 57.64
CA SER A 443 52.75 7.51 58.55
C SER A 443 52.04 7.37 59.90
N THR A 444 51.81 6.14 60.34
CA THR A 444 51.67 5.78 61.78
C THR A 444 52.48 4.50 62.05
N PRO A 445 53.13 4.37 63.22
CA PRO A 445 54.16 3.36 63.44
C PRO A 445 53.60 2.03 63.97
N GLU A 446 54.15 0.96 63.38
CA GLU A 446 54.69 -0.27 63.98
C GLU A 446 53.91 -1.00 65.09
N ASP A 447 53.54 -2.25 64.80
CA ASP A 447 53.86 -3.42 65.62
C ASP A 447 53.85 -4.71 64.76
N GLU A 448 54.61 -5.69 65.22
CA GLU A 448 55.37 -6.70 64.48
C GLU A 448 54.63 -7.99 64.07
N ASP A 449 55.27 -8.66 63.09
CA ASP A 449 55.51 -10.10 62.95
C ASP A 449 54.54 -11.11 62.28
N SER A 450 55.12 -11.76 61.26
CA SER A 450 55.13 -13.19 60.88
C SER A 450 54.04 -13.79 59.98
N ASP A 451 54.44 -13.97 58.71
CA ASP A 451 54.38 -15.15 57.83
C ASP A 451 53.33 -16.27 58.11
N ASP A 452 52.42 -16.53 57.15
CA ASP A 452 52.53 -17.66 56.22
C ASP A 452 51.41 -17.61 55.13
N GLU A 453 51.75 -18.02 53.91
CA GLU A 453 50.97 -17.85 52.67
C GLU A 453 49.84 -18.88 52.49
N GLY A 454 48.69 -18.40 52.02
CA GLY A 454 47.53 -19.19 51.60
C GLY A 454 47.31 -19.19 50.09
N GLU A 455 46.85 -20.33 49.59
CA GLU A 455 46.47 -20.66 48.21
C GLU A 455 45.36 -19.78 47.59
N ASP A 456 45.40 -19.74 46.25
CA ASP A 456 44.31 -19.65 45.26
C ASP A 456 43.50 -18.35 45.04
N ALA A 457 43.67 -17.71 43.86
CA ALA A 457 42.82 -17.96 42.67
C ALA A 457 42.75 -16.79 41.65
N ALA A 458 42.91 -17.14 40.36
CA ALA A 458 42.31 -16.55 39.13
C ALA A 458 42.56 -15.05 38.83
N SER A 459 43.01 -14.61 37.65
CA SER A 459 42.56 -14.99 36.30
C SER A 459 43.49 -14.41 35.20
N LYS A 460 43.61 -15.15 34.10
CA LYS A 460 44.30 -14.77 32.86
C LYS A 460 43.35 -13.99 31.95
N VAL A 461 43.75 -12.84 31.40
CA VAL A 461 43.25 -12.32 30.11
C VAL A 461 44.41 -11.66 29.34
N PRO A 462 44.62 -11.99 28.04
CA PRO A 462 45.75 -11.49 27.26
C PRO A 462 45.45 -10.16 26.52
N ARG A 463 46.50 -9.34 26.37
CA ARG A 463 46.57 -8.11 25.57
C ARG A 463 46.04 -8.29 24.14
N ARG A 464 45.05 -7.49 23.74
CA ARG A 464 44.59 -7.36 22.35
C ARG A 464 45.29 -6.18 21.65
N ARG A 465 46.16 -6.50 20.69
CA ARG A 465 46.75 -5.58 19.70
C ARG A 465 45.63 -4.97 18.83
N LYS A 466 45.45 -3.64 18.84
CA LYS A 466 44.61 -2.93 17.86
C LYS A 466 45.46 -2.65 16.61
N ASN A 467 45.09 -3.25 15.47
CA ASN A 467 45.60 -2.88 14.14
C ASN A 467 44.82 -1.66 13.64
N HIS A 468 45.51 -0.54 13.40
CA HIS A 468 45.00 0.58 12.61
C HIS A 468 45.02 0.19 11.13
N HIS A 469 43.86 0.09 10.48
CA HIS A 469 43.77 0.12 9.02
C HIS A 469 43.29 1.52 8.58
N HIS A 470 44.23 2.34 8.13
CA HIS A 470 43.96 3.51 7.30
C HIS A 470 43.41 3.05 5.94
N LEU A 471 42.15 3.36 5.65
CA LEU A 471 41.59 3.26 4.30
C LEU A 471 41.93 4.53 3.53
N ARG A 472 42.97 4.39 2.69
CA ARG A 472 43.51 5.39 1.80
C ARG A 472 42.53 5.65 0.64
N ARG A 473 42.03 6.88 0.52
CA ARG A 473 41.38 7.42 -0.70
C ARG A 473 42.32 7.23 -1.90
N GLY A 474 41.89 6.47 -2.90
CA GLY A 474 42.56 6.37 -4.19
C GLY A 474 41.67 6.97 -5.28
N ASN A 475 42.01 8.18 -5.74
CA ASN A 475 41.60 8.68 -7.04
C ASN A 475 42.27 7.84 -8.14
N ARG A 476 41.51 7.40 -9.14
CA ARG A 476 42.02 7.18 -10.50
C ARG A 476 40.91 7.36 -11.53
N LEU A 477 41.00 8.48 -12.24
CA LEU A 477 40.60 8.63 -13.63
C LEU A 477 41.55 7.76 -14.48
N ASP A 478 41.01 7.00 -15.43
CA ASP A 478 41.33 7.08 -16.87
C ASP A 478 40.91 5.81 -17.63
N GLN A 479 40.32 6.09 -18.81
CA GLN A 479 39.95 5.25 -19.97
C GLN A 479 38.63 4.48 -19.94
#